data_AF-A0A4U5MR64-F1
#
_entry.id   AF-A0A4U5MR64-F1
#
_cell.length_a   1.000
_cell.length_b   1.000
_cell.length_c   1.000
_cell.angle_alpha   90.00
_cell.angle_beta   90.00
_cell.angle_gamma   90.00
#
_symmetry.space_group_name_H-M   'P 1'
#
loop_
_entity.id
_entity.type
_entity.pdbx_description
1 polymer ?
#
loop_
_entity_poly.entity_id
_entity_poly.type
_entity_poly.pdbx_seq_one_letter_code
_entity_poly.pdbx_strand_id
1 'polypeptide(L)'
;MSQKQGPYIQLPRHAAQLMFTTIKDYPEFYSIRTHTGTQFHKLNAEARVAFEVIAATVRRQLNDPRVTTQNLFNSWRGMRCRYVQGKDNSRRNWAQELSFLNSFFEAPRKRTMKPKATLDQKAQLDNSGGRTARGDAQLQLQSSGRVQHRPQQRGPLQRDRAREFTPFFVEDILSGRSSVQRSFAAPSVSQIRAQSVVNMRQIVRPSSFRH
;
A
#
# COMPACT_ATOMS: atom_id res chain seq x y z
N MET A 1 8.59 9.13 -23.64
CA MET A 1 8.27 10.18 -22.64
C MET A 1 8.79 9.74 -21.28
N SER A 2 9.94 10.24 -20.84
CA SER A 2 10.47 9.93 -19.50
C SER A 2 9.72 10.74 -18.46
N GLN A 3 8.87 10.10 -17.65
CA GLN A 3 8.32 10.74 -16.46
C GLN A 3 9.48 11.17 -15.58
N LYS A 4 9.69 12.48 -15.41
CA LYS A 4 10.61 13.02 -14.42
C LYS A 4 10.14 12.51 -13.06
N GLN A 5 10.79 11.46 -12.55
CA GLN A 5 10.56 10.99 -11.20
C GLN A 5 10.96 12.15 -10.28
N GLY A 6 10.00 12.70 -9.54
CA GLY A 6 10.28 13.76 -8.57
C GLY A 6 11.37 13.32 -7.59
N PRO A 7 12.04 14.26 -6.91
CA PRO A 7 13.10 13.94 -5.96
C PRO A 7 12.57 12.94 -4.93
N TYR A 8 13.12 11.72 -4.93
CA TYR A 8 12.81 10.73 -3.90
C TYR A 8 13.38 11.26 -2.59
N ILE A 9 12.50 11.61 -1.67
CA ILE A 9 12.92 11.89 -0.30
C ILE A 9 13.39 10.57 0.29
N GLN A 10 14.69 10.48 0.57
CA GLN A 10 15.22 9.37 1.33
C GLN A 10 14.67 9.50 2.76
N LEU A 11 13.80 8.56 3.13
CA LEU A 11 13.33 8.48 4.51
C LEU A 11 14.50 8.04 5.40
N PRO A 12 14.70 8.67 6.57
CA PRO A 12 15.61 8.15 7.58
C PRO A 12 15.32 6.68 7.87
N ARG A 13 16.34 5.88 8.20
CA ARG A 13 16.18 4.43 8.42
C ARG A 13 15.11 4.13 9.48
N HIS A 14 15.11 4.85 10.60
CA HIS A 14 14.12 4.66 11.67
C HIS A 14 12.69 5.00 11.21
N ALA A 15 12.52 6.00 10.33
CA ALA A 15 11.23 6.35 9.73
C ALA A 15 10.69 5.22 8.86
N ALA A 16 11.56 4.62 8.05
CA ALA A 16 11.20 3.47 7.22
C ALA A 16 10.84 2.25 8.07
N GLN A 17 11.60 1.96 9.14
CA GLN A 17 11.29 0.89 10.09
C GLN A 17 9.92 1.10 10.74
N LEU A 18 9.67 2.29 11.30
CA LEU A 18 8.38 2.63 11.90
C LEU A 18 7.22 2.44 10.91
N MET A 19 7.40 2.92 9.67
CA MET A 19 6.42 2.76 8.61
C MET A 19 6.14 1.28 8.31
N PHE A 20 7.17 0.43 8.21
CA PHE A 20 7.00 -1.01 7.94
C PHE A 20 6.32 -1.73 9.09
N THR A 21 6.70 -1.43 10.34
CA THR A 21 6.07 -2.00 11.53
C THR A 21 4.59 -1.65 11.56
N THR A 22 4.25 -0.40 11.26
CA THR A 22 2.85 0.05 11.22
C THR A 22 2.09 -0.60 10.06
N ILE A 23 2.69 -0.69 8.86
CA ILE A 23 2.05 -1.30 7.68
C ILE A 23 1.65 -2.76 7.90
N LYS A 24 2.46 -3.52 8.67
CA LYS A 24 2.21 -4.94 8.95
C LYS A 24 0.82 -5.18 9.56
N ASP A 25 0.27 -4.20 10.26
CA ASP A 25 -1.03 -4.30 10.93
C ASP A 25 -2.23 -4.05 9.99
N TYR A 26 -2.00 -3.65 8.73
CA TYR A 26 -3.05 -3.29 7.76
C TYR A 26 -2.99 -4.19 6.51
N PRO A 27 -3.46 -5.45 6.58
CA PRO A 27 -3.45 -6.41 5.47
C PRO A 27 -4.19 -5.93 4.22
N GLU A 28 -5.28 -5.19 4.38
CA GLU A 28 -6.04 -4.55 3.30
C GLU A 28 -5.19 -3.59 2.46
N PHE A 29 -4.14 -3.00 3.04
CA PHE A 29 -3.22 -2.12 2.33
C PHE A 29 -2.05 -2.88 1.71
N TYR A 30 -1.30 -3.68 2.48
CA TYR A 30 -0.08 -4.29 1.95
C TYR A 30 -0.35 -5.47 0.99
N SER A 31 -1.55 -6.06 1.03
CA SER A 31 -1.98 -7.09 0.07
C SER A 31 -2.13 -6.57 -1.36
N ILE A 32 -2.33 -5.26 -1.54
CA ILE A 32 -2.51 -4.65 -2.86
C ILE A 32 -1.24 -4.80 -3.68
N ARG A 33 -1.34 -5.28 -4.92
CA ARG A 33 -0.19 -5.32 -5.85
C ARG A 33 0.15 -3.91 -6.33
N THR A 34 1.27 -3.38 -5.85
CA THR A 34 1.78 -2.08 -6.28
C THR A 34 2.87 -2.22 -7.34
N HIS A 35 2.87 -1.34 -8.34
CA HIS A 35 3.88 -1.20 -9.38
C HIS A 35 4.43 0.24 -9.41
N THR A 36 5.49 0.50 -10.18
CA THR A 36 6.15 1.84 -10.27
C THR A 36 5.22 2.96 -10.77
N GLY A 37 4.07 2.63 -11.35
CA GLY A 37 3.03 3.58 -11.79
C GLY A 37 1.84 3.73 -10.84
N THR A 38 1.75 2.94 -9.76
CA THR A 38 0.60 3.01 -8.85
C THR A 38 0.57 4.35 -8.13
N GLN A 39 -0.56 5.05 -8.20
CA GLN A 39 -0.79 6.34 -7.56
C GLN A 39 -1.66 6.15 -6.32
N PHE A 40 -1.40 6.94 -5.27
CA PHE A 40 -2.09 6.83 -3.99
C PHE A 40 -3.62 6.98 -4.12
N HIS A 41 -4.08 7.99 -4.87
CA HIS A 41 -5.50 8.25 -5.08
C HIS A 41 -6.24 7.15 -5.89
N LYS A 42 -5.50 6.24 -6.54
CA LYS A 42 -6.06 5.12 -7.31
C LYS A 42 -6.23 3.84 -6.50
N LEU A 43 -5.82 3.85 -5.23
CA LEU A 43 -6.09 2.74 -4.31
C LEU A 43 -7.59 2.68 -3.98
N ASN A 44 -8.06 1.50 -3.55
CA ASN A 44 -9.43 1.37 -3.06
C ASN A 44 -9.66 2.25 -1.81
N ALA A 45 -10.91 2.49 -1.42
CA ALA A 45 -11.22 3.38 -0.31
C ALA A 45 -10.60 2.88 1.01
N GLU A 46 -10.75 1.60 1.32
CA GLU A 46 -10.24 0.97 2.54
C GLU A 46 -8.72 1.13 2.69
N ALA A 47 -7.94 0.82 1.65
CA ALA A 47 -6.49 0.94 1.72
C ALA A 47 -6.00 2.39 1.72
N ARG A 48 -6.77 3.33 1.14
CA ARG A 48 -6.47 4.76 1.30
C ARG A 48 -6.61 5.17 2.76
N VAL A 49 -7.72 4.80 3.39
CA VAL A 49 -7.96 5.09 4.81
C VAL A 49 -6.89 4.46 5.68
N ALA A 50 -6.59 3.17 5.50
CA ALA A 50 -5.53 2.47 6.22
C ALA A 50 -4.18 3.19 6.09
N PHE A 51 -3.81 3.60 4.88
CA PHE A 51 -2.55 4.29 4.66
C PHE A 51 -2.51 5.72 5.22
N GLU A 52 -3.63 6.45 5.23
CA GLU A 52 -3.68 7.76 5.92
C GLU A 52 -3.44 7.60 7.43
N VAL A 53 -3.95 6.55 8.06
CA VAL A 53 -3.69 6.24 9.48
C VAL A 53 -2.21 5.91 9.70
N ILE A 54 -1.61 5.10 8.81
CA ILE A 54 -0.17 4.80 8.82
C ILE A 54 0.63 6.11 8.69
N ALA A 55 0.28 6.97 7.72
CA ALA A 55 0.98 8.22 7.45
C ALA A 55 0.83 9.22 8.61
N ALA A 56 -0.33 9.30 9.25
CA ALA A 56 -0.54 10.11 10.45
C ALA A 56 0.34 9.62 11.61
N THR A 57 0.39 8.31 11.84
CA THR A 57 1.22 7.69 12.89
C THR A 57 2.70 7.98 12.67
N VAL A 58 3.20 7.80 11.45
CA VAL A 58 4.61 8.06 11.10
C VAL A 58 4.94 9.55 11.24
N ARG A 59 4.10 10.45 10.73
CA ARG A 59 4.30 11.90 10.85
C ARG A 59 4.34 12.36 12.30
N ARG A 60 3.44 11.84 13.14
CA ARG A 60 3.39 12.16 14.58
C ARG A 60 4.70 11.80 15.28
N GLN A 61 5.30 10.67 14.93
CA GLN A 61 6.55 10.21 15.55
C GLN A 61 7.80 10.93 15.02
N LEU A 62 7.81 11.33 13.74
CA LEU A 62 8.96 11.99 13.13
C LEU A 62 9.01 13.49 13.40
N ASN A 63 7.86 14.12 13.63
CA ASN A 63 7.74 15.57 13.82
C ASN A 63 8.39 16.41 12.70
N ASP A 64 8.34 15.92 11.45
CA ASP A 64 8.91 16.60 10.27
C ASP A 64 7.79 17.01 9.29
N PRO A 65 7.56 18.32 9.07
CA PRO A 65 6.53 18.81 8.16
C PRO A 65 6.80 18.51 6.68
N ARG A 66 8.02 18.15 6.30
CA ARG A 66 8.38 17.79 4.91
C ARG A 66 7.85 16.40 4.53
N VAL A 67 7.50 15.59 5.52
CA VAL A 67 6.98 14.24 5.34
C VAL A 67 5.49 14.32 5.03
N THR A 68 5.14 14.27 3.75
CA THR A 68 3.74 14.21 3.29
C THR A 68 3.28 12.75 3.13
N THR A 69 1.97 12.49 3.17
CA THR A 69 1.39 11.16 2.87
C THR A 69 1.86 10.64 1.51
N GLN A 70 1.91 11.52 0.50
CA GLN A 70 2.36 11.16 -0.85
C GLN A 70 3.84 10.75 -0.88
N ASN A 71 4.70 11.42 -0.11
CA ASN A 71 6.13 11.08 0.01
C ASN A 71 6.31 9.72 0.68
N LEU A 72 5.59 9.48 1.79
CA LEU A 72 5.60 8.18 2.48
C LEU A 72 5.13 7.05 1.55
N PHE A 73 4.04 7.27 0.80
CA PHE A 73 3.53 6.28 -0.15
C PHE A 73 4.54 5.95 -1.24
N ASN A 74 5.15 6.97 -1.84
CA ASN A 74 6.16 6.80 -2.88
C ASN A 74 7.38 6.03 -2.37
N SER A 75 7.83 6.34 -1.14
CA SER A 75 8.95 5.66 -0.49
C SER A 75 8.63 4.21 -0.15
N TRP A 76 7.47 3.93 0.48
CA TRP A 76 6.97 2.57 0.72
C TRP A 76 6.96 1.75 -0.57
N ARG A 77 6.31 2.27 -1.61
CA ARG A 77 6.17 1.62 -2.90
C ARG A 77 7.53 1.35 -3.54
N GLY A 78 8.44 2.31 -3.48
CA GLY A 78 9.81 2.17 -4.01
C GLY A 78 10.58 1.06 -3.30
N MET A 79 10.55 1.05 -1.97
CA MET A 79 11.22 0.03 -1.15
C MET A 79 10.63 -1.36 -1.40
N ARG A 80 9.30 -1.47 -1.43
CA ARG A 80 8.60 -2.72 -1.76
C ARG A 80 8.99 -3.23 -3.14
N CYS A 81 8.97 -2.38 -4.17
CA CYS A 81 9.36 -2.79 -5.53
C CYS A 81 10.80 -3.34 -5.58
N ARG A 82 11.76 -2.69 -4.90
CA ARG A 82 13.16 -3.14 -4.87
C ARG A 82 13.33 -4.45 -4.11
N TYR A 83 12.69 -4.58 -2.95
CA TYR A 83 12.69 -5.80 -2.13
C TYR A 83 12.16 -7.01 -2.92
N VAL A 84 11.01 -6.83 -3.58
CA VAL A 84 10.35 -7.88 -4.36
C VAL A 84 11.20 -8.30 -5.55
N GLN A 85 11.71 -7.32 -6.31
CA GLN A 85 12.58 -7.56 -7.46
C GLN A 85 13.94 -8.16 -7.06
N GLY A 86 14.26 -8.22 -5.77
CA GLY A 86 15.57 -8.66 -5.29
C GLY A 86 16.71 -7.76 -5.80
N LYS A 87 16.39 -6.50 -6.14
CA LYS A 87 17.38 -5.54 -6.61
C LYS A 87 18.13 -4.96 -5.43
N ASP A 88 19.43 -4.75 -5.63
CA ASP A 88 20.36 -4.21 -4.64
C ASP A 88 20.48 -5.09 -3.39
N ASN A 89 21.27 -4.62 -2.41
CA ASN A 89 21.29 -5.18 -1.06
C ASN A 89 19.96 -4.97 -0.28
N SER A 90 18.87 -4.57 -0.94
CA SER A 90 17.59 -4.23 -0.30
C SER A 90 16.97 -5.42 0.42
N ARG A 91 17.06 -6.63 -0.16
CA ARG A 91 16.60 -7.86 0.52
C ARG A 91 17.38 -8.15 1.78
N ARG A 92 18.69 -7.90 1.80
CA ARG A 92 19.53 -8.11 3.00
C ARG A 92 19.26 -7.03 4.05
N ASN A 93 19.14 -5.77 3.63
CA ASN A 93 18.98 -4.64 4.53
C ASN A 93 17.61 -4.58 5.22
N TRP A 94 16.58 -5.11 4.57
CA TRP A 94 15.18 -5.06 5.04
C TRP A 94 14.57 -6.46 5.20
N ALA A 95 15.40 -7.50 5.28
CA ALA A 95 14.94 -8.90 5.35
C ALA A 95 13.96 -9.12 6.49
N GLN A 96 14.29 -8.58 7.66
CA GLN A 96 13.56 -8.79 8.90
C GLN A 96 12.26 -8.00 8.89
N GLU A 97 12.32 -6.71 8.54
CA GLU A 97 11.17 -5.80 8.58
C GLU A 97 10.15 -6.10 7.50
N LEU A 98 10.57 -6.53 6.31
CA LEU A 98 9.70 -6.84 5.18
C LEU A 98 9.43 -8.34 5.01
N SER A 99 9.82 -9.18 5.97
CA SER A 99 9.58 -10.62 5.95
C SER A 99 8.12 -10.99 5.77
N PHE A 100 7.19 -10.19 6.30
CA PHE A 100 5.74 -10.40 6.16
C PHE A 100 5.26 -10.29 4.70
N LEU A 101 6.04 -9.66 3.82
CA LEU A 101 5.73 -9.59 2.39
C LEU A 101 6.03 -10.92 1.66
N ASN A 102 6.92 -11.77 2.19
CA ASN A 102 7.34 -13.00 1.50
C ASN A 102 6.17 -13.95 1.26
N SER A 103 5.23 -14.05 2.21
CA SER A 103 4.01 -14.86 2.06
C SER A 103 3.16 -14.46 0.85
N PHE A 104 3.18 -13.19 0.45
CA PHE A 104 2.45 -12.67 -0.70
C PHE A 104 3.13 -12.96 -2.05
N PHE A 105 4.45 -13.15 -2.06
CA PHE A 105 5.23 -13.38 -3.28
C PHE A 105 5.54 -14.86 -3.49
N GLU A 106 5.67 -15.63 -2.42
CA GLU A 106 5.94 -17.06 -2.45
C GLU A 106 4.71 -17.91 -2.71
N ALA A 107 3.49 -17.38 -2.47
CA ALA A 107 2.27 -18.05 -2.85
C ALA A 107 2.41 -18.49 -4.31
N PRO A 108 2.53 -19.81 -4.58
CA PRO A 108 2.71 -20.30 -5.92
C PRO A 108 1.59 -19.65 -6.70
N ARG A 109 1.93 -18.92 -7.77
CA ARG A 109 0.92 -18.62 -8.76
C ARG A 109 0.47 -20.01 -9.15
N LYS A 110 -0.65 -20.47 -8.56
CA LYS A 110 -1.51 -21.46 -9.14
C LYS A 110 -1.85 -20.77 -10.44
N ARG A 111 -0.97 -20.95 -11.43
CA ARG A 111 -1.34 -20.97 -12.82
C ARG A 111 -2.46 -21.98 -12.73
N THR A 112 -3.68 -21.48 -12.60
CA THR A 112 -4.81 -22.09 -13.25
C THR A 112 -4.29 -22.21 -14.67
N MET A 113 -3.61 -23.32 -14.91
CA MET A 113 -3.44 -23.89 -16.22
C MET A 113 -4.89 -23.89 -16.66
N LYS A 114 -5.28 -22.88 -17.45
CA LYS A 114 -6.53 -22.96 -18.19
C LYS A 114 -6.42 -24.35 -18.78
N PRO A 115 -7.30 -25.31 -18.42
CA PRO A 115 -7.23 -26.64 -18.99
C PRO A 115 -7.11 -26.38 -20.47
N LYS A 116 -5.96 -26.79 -21.04
CA LYS A 116 -5.61 -26.53 -22.43
C LYS A 116 -6.76 -27.17 -23.15
N ALA A 117 -7.71 -26.36 -23.64
CA ALA A 117 -8.90 -26.87 -24.28
C ALA A 117 -8.35 -27.73 -25.40
N THR A 118 -8.46 -29.04 -25.23
CA THR A 118 -7.98 -30.04 -26.15
C THR A 118 -8.64 -29.71 -27.47
N LEU A 119 -7.87 -29.09 -28.36
CA LEU A 119 -8.28 -28.64 -29.68
C LEU A 119 -8.34 -29.86 -30.61
N ASP A 120 -9.04 -30.92 -30.17
CA ASP A 120 -9.16 -32.21 -30.86
C ASP A 120 -10.61 -32.75 -30.84
N GLN A 121 -11.61 -31.88 -30.66
CA GLN A 121 -13.02 -32.22 -30.91
C GLN A 121 -13.71 -31.19 -31.82
N LYS A 122 -13.02 -30.74 -32.86
CA LYS A 122 -13.66 -30.02 -33.98
C LYS A 122 -13.28 -30.65 -35.31
N ALA A 123 -13.56 -31.95 -35.42
CA ALA A 123 -13.57 -32.68 -36.68
C ALA A 123 -14.71 -33.70 -36.65
N GLN A 124 -15.96 -33.23 -36.46
CA GLN A 124 -17.19 -33.91 -36.85
C GLN A 124 -18.38 -33.04 -36.46
N LEU A 125 -18.69 -32.08 -37.34
CA LEU A 125 -20.05 -31.61 -37.66
C LEU A 125 -19.87 -30.57 -38.74
N ASP A 126 -19.41 -31.08 -39.88
CA ASP A 126 -19.76 -30.49 -41.14
C ASP A 126 -21.28 -30.59 -41.30
N ASN A 127 -21.81 -29.65 -42.07
CA ASN A 127 -23.12 -29.71 -42.73
C ASN A 127 -24.30 -29.04 -42.01
N SER A 128 -24.33 -27.71 -42.06
CA SER A 128 -25.44 -27.01 -42.74
C SER A 128 -25.11 -25.53 -42.92
N GLY A 129 -25.16 -25.09 -44.16
CA GLY A 129 -24.66 -23.80 -44.61
C GLY A 129 -25.40 -22.56 -44.11
N GLY A 130 -24.73 -21.44 -44.25
CA GLY A 130 -25.26 -20.11 -43.98
C GLY A 130 -24.36 -19.04 -44.57
N ARG A 131 -24.44 -18.88 -45.90
CA ARG A 131 -23.91 -17.73 -46.64
C ARG A 131 -24.56 -16.45 -46.11
N THR A 132 -23.78 -15.51 -45.59
CA THR A 132 -23.99 -14.05 -45.66
C THR A 132 -22.80 -13.38 -44.98
N ALA A 133 -22.27 -12.24 -45.38
CA ALA A 133 -22.24 -11.49 -46.63
C ALA A 133 -21.00 -10.62 -46.46
N ARG A 134 -20.16 -10.64 -47.48
CA ARG A 134 -18.93 -9.89 -47.58
C ARG A 134 -19.31 -8.43 -47.79
N GLY A 135 -19.19 -7.62 -46.74
CA GLY A 135 -19.38 -6.17 -46.79
C GLY A 135 -18.04 -5.48 -46.79
N ASP A 136 -17.50 -5.28 -48.00
CA ASP A 136 -16.46 -4.31 -48.31
C ASP A 136 -16.89 -2.91 -47.86
N ALA A 137 -16.07 -2.26 -47.03
CA ALA A 137 -16.13 -0.81 -46.82
C ALA A 137 -14.72 -0.23 -46.93
N GLN A 138 -14.39 0.04 -48.19
CA GLN A 138 -13.30 0.86 -48.71
C GLN A 138 -13.34 2.31 -48.21
N LEU A 139 -12.15 2.90 -48.03
CA LEU A 139 -11.79 4.32 -48.19
C LEU A 139 -12.40 5.30 -47.15
N GLN A 140 -11.63 6.18 -46.51
CA GLN A 140 -10.99 7.32 -47.15
C GLN A 140 -9.86 7.88 -46.27
N LEU A 141 -8.64 7.88 -46.80
CA LEU A 141 -7.61 8.86 -46.42
C LEU A 141 -7.98 10.19 -47.07
N GLN A 142 -8.21 11.23 -46.27
CA GLN A 142 -8.23 12.60 -46.75
C GLN A 142 -7.59 13.55 -45.73
N SER A 143 -6.60 14.27 -46.24
CA SER A 143 -6.41 15.72 -46.02
C SER A 143 -5.62 16.19 -44.80
N SER A 144 -4.34 16.44 -45.09
CA SER A 144 -3.51 17.53 -44.55
C SER A 144 -4.29 18.80 -44.25
N GLY A 145 -4.21 19.26 -43.00
CA GLY A 145 -4.65 20.58 -42.56
C GLY A 145 -3.62 21.19 -41.62
N ARG A 146 -2.69 21.96 -42.20
CA ARG A 146 -1.67 22.75 -41.50
C ARG A 146 -2.34 23.89 -40.75
N VAL A 147 -2.62 23.72 -39.46
CA VAL A 147 -3.14 24.79 -38.60
C VAL A 147 -1.99 25.68 -38.18
N GLN A 148 -2.05 26.94 -38.61
CA GLN A 148 -1.13 28.00 -38.19
C GLN A 148 -1.26 28.25 -36.68
N HIS A 149 -0.12 28.31 -36.01
CA HIS A 149 0.00 28.73 -34.62
C HIS A 149 -0.45 30.19 -34.48
N ARG A 150 -1.56 30.40 -33.77
CA ARG A 150 -1.98 31.70 -33.24
C ARG A 150 -1.32 31.89 -31.86
N PRO A 151 -0.54 32.96 -31.61
CA PRO A 151 -0.04 33.24 -30.28
C PRO A 151 -1.19 33.77 -29.42
N GLN A 152 -1.69 32.94 -28.49
CA GLN A 152 -2.57 33.41 -27.43
C GLN A 152 -1.74 34.16 -26.38
N GLN A 153 -2.01 35.45 -26.28
CA GLN A 153 -1.58 36.28 -25.16
C GLN A 153 -2.16 35.71 -23.86
N ARG A 154 -1.28 35.43 -22.89
CA ARG A 154 -1.68 35.07 -21.52
C ARG A 154 -2.10 36.34 -20.79
N GLY A 155 -3.41 36.55 -20.68
CA GLY A 155 -3.96 37.40 -19.62
C GLY A 155 -3.83 36.73 -18.25
N PRO A 156 -3.76 37.50 -17.15
CA PRO A 156 -3.71 36.94 -15.80
C PRO A 156 -5.04 36.28 -15.45
N LEU A 157 -5.02 34.95 -15.34
CA LEU A 157 -6.12 34.17 -14.78
C LEU A 157 -6.22 34.49 -13.28
N GLN A 158 -7.07 35.45 -12.94
CA GLN A 158 -7.75 35.46 -11.65
C GLN A 158 -8.45 34.11 -11.51
N ARG A 159 -7.95 33.26 -10.60
CA ARG A 159 -8.69 32.08 -10.18
C ARG A 159 -9.49 32.46 -8.95
N ASP A 160 -10.77 32.65 -9.23
CA ASP A 160 -11.88 32.43 -8.33
C ASP A 160 -11.61 31.28 -7.35
N ARG A 161 -11.41 31.68 -6.10
CA ARG A 161 -12.24 31.28 -4.96
C ARG A 161 -13.25 30.17 -5.28
N ALA A 162 -12.84 28.92 -5.16
CA ALA A 162 -13.79 27.81 -5.09
C ALA A 162 -13.29 26.71 -4.15
N ARG A 163 -14.07 26.60 -3.07
CA ARG A 163 -14.25 25.44 -2.19
C ARG A 163 -13.06 25.12 -1.30
N GLU A 164 -13.11 25.76 -0.15
CA GLU A 164 -12.78 25.16 1.14
C GLU A 164 -13.41 23.76 1.20
N PHE A 165 -12.64 22.76 0.77
CA PHE A 165 -12.86 21.38 1.14
C PHE A 165 -12.43 21.33 2.60
N THR A 166 -13.35 21.60 3.52
CA THR A 166 -13.13 21.29 4.92
C THR A 166 -12.85 19.78 4.96
N PRO A 167 -11.63 19.34 5.33
CA PRO A 167 -11.41 17.92 5.54
C PRO A 167 -12.39 17.51 6.63
N PHE A 168 -13.31 16.63 6.27
CA PHE A 168 -14.23 16.00 7.20
C PHE A 168 -13.39 15.47 8.36
N PHE A 169 -13.67 16.05 9.52
CA PHE A 169 -13.06 15.88 10.82
C PHE A 169 -12.56 14.44 11.06
N VAL A 170 -11.24 14.22 11.03
CA VAL A 170 -10.59 13.01 11.57
C VAL A 170 -10.04 13.28 12.97
N GLU A 171 -10.61 14.25 13.69
CA GLU A 171 -10.22 14.52 15.09
C GLU A 171 -11.00 13.68 16.11
N ASP A 172 -12.13 13.06 15.75
CA ASP A 172 -12.93 12.29 16.72
C ASP A 172 -12.44 10.86 16.99
N ILE A 173 -11.56 10.30 16.16
CA ILE A 173 -11.01 8.95 16.40
C ILE A 173 -9.79 8.99 17.34
N LEU A 174 -9.17 10.16 17.53
CA LEU A 174 -8.01 10.32 18.40
C LEU A 174 -8.30 11.03 19.74
N SER A 175 -9.53 11.53 19.95
CA SER A 175 -9.92 12.23 21.20
C SER A 175 -10.24 11.28 22.38
N GLY A 176 -10.27 9.96 22.19
CA GLY A 176 -10.45 9.03 23.31
C GLY A 176 -11.75 9.25 24.11
N ARG A 177 -12.76 9.94 23.54
CA ARG A 177 -14.10 10.07 24.12
C ARG A 177 -14.98 8.91 23.69
N SER A 178 -14.56 7.69 24.06
CA SER A 178 -15.50 6.58 24.20
C SER A 178 -16.20 6.76 25.54
N SER A 179 -17.27 7.54 25.55
CA SER A 179 -18.22 7.57 26.66
C SER A 179 -19.14 6.35 26.58
N VAL A 180 -18.55 5.16 26.70
CA VAL A 180 -19.28 3.99 27.19
C VAL A 180 -19.00 3.94 28.68
N GLN A 181 -19.90 4.53 29.47
CA GLN A 181 -20.00 4.25 30.90
C GLN A 181 -20.38 2.77 31.07
N ARG A 182 -19.39 1.87 30.93
CA ARG A 182 -19.44 0.60 31.66
C ARG A 182 -18.89 0.90 33.04
N SER A 183 -19.81 1.10 33.97
CA SER A 183 -19.56 1.08 35.40
C SER A 183 -18.96 -0.28 35.77
N PHE A 184 -17.64 -0.41 35.66
CA PHE A 184 -16.90 -1.41 36.40
C PHE A 184 -16.64 -0.80 37.77
N ALA A 185 -17.42 -1.24 38.75
CA ALA A 185 -17.13 -1.01 40.14
C ALA A 185 -15.68 -1.45 40.40
N ALA A 186 -14.85 -0.51 40.85
CA ALA A 186 -13.49 -0.80 41.25
C ALA A 186 -13.52 -1.81 42.42
N PRO A 187 -12.74 -2.91 42.36
CA PRO A 187 -12.52 -3.71 43.56
C PRO A 187 -11.80 -2.85 44.59
N SER A 188 -12.35 -2.83 45.80
CA SER A 188 -11.82 -2.12 46.96
C SER A 188 -10.35 -2.48 47.22
N VAL A 189 -9.57 -1.47 47.59
CA VAL A 189 -8.13 -1.53 47.97
C VAL A 189 -7.86 -2.48 49.15
N SER A 190 -8.90 -2.96 49.83
CA SER A 190 -8.80 -3.93 50.93
C SER A 190 -8.44 -5.36 50.49
N GLN A 191 -8.37 -5.67 49.19
CA GLN A 191 -8.27 -7.06 48.69
C GLN A 191 -6.99 -7.41 47.91
N ILE A 192 -5.94 -6.59 47.99
CA ILE A 192 -4.61 -6.84 47.38
C ILE A 192 -3.54 -7.08 48.47
N ARG A 193 -3.90 -7.80 49.54
CA ARG A 193 -2.94 -8.18 50.59
C ARG A 193 -3.13 -9.63 51.02
N ALA A 194 -3.09 -10.55 50.07
CA ALA A 194 -3.07 -11.98 50.39
C ALA A 194 -2.29 -12.89 49.44
N GLN A 195 -1.74 -12.41 48.31
CA GLN A 195 -1.05 -13.30 47.37
C GLN A 195 0.20 -12.66 46.77
N SER A 196 1.28 -12.56 47.56
CA SER A 196 2.64 -12.41 47.00
C SER A 196 3.70 -12.81 48.03
N VAL A 197 3.62 -14.04 48.55
CA VAL A 197 4.71 -14.64 49.34
C VAL A 197 4.91 -16.10 48.95
N VAL A 198 5.08 -16.43 47.66
CA VAL A 198 5.78 -17.67 47.26
C VAL A 198 6.32 -17.51 45.84
N ASN A 199 7.61 -17.18 45.69
CA ASN A 199 8.55 -17.87 44.79
C ASN A 199 9.83 -17.04 44.63
N MET A 200 10.63 -17.04 45.69
CA MET A 200 12.03 -16.67 45.63
C MET A 200 12.83 -17.95 45.88
N ARG A 201 12.93 -18.81 44.84
CA ARG A 201 13.85 -19.96 44.84
C ARG A 201 14.76 -19.88 43.62
N GLN A 202 15.92 -19.31 43.90
CA GLN A 202 17.25 -19.69 43.44
C GLN A 202 17.35 -20.52 42.15
N ILE A 203 17.94 -19.91 41.11
CA ILE A 203 18.65 -20.65 40.06
C ILE A 203 20.12 -20.24 40.17
N VAL A 204 20.85 -20.95 41.01
CA VAL A 204 22.32 -21.03 40.95
C VAL A 204 22.65 -22.02 39.84
N ARG A 205 23.38 -21.59 38.80
CA ARG A 205 23.98 -22.52 37.82
C ARG A 205 25.47 -22.71 38.16
N PRO A 206 25.96 -23.95 38.29
CA PRO A 206 27.37 -24.20 38.54
C PRO A 206 28.18 -24.05 37.25
N SER A 207 29.29 -23.31 37.38
CA SER A 207 30.39 -23.26 36.43
C SER A 207 31.06 -24.64 36.35
N SER A 208 31.13 -25.22 35.16
CA SER A 208 31.92 -26.43 34.90
C SER A 208 33.04 -26.07 33.93
N PHE A 209 34.21 -25.83 34.51
CA PHE A 209 35.51 -25.92 33.85
C PHE A 209 35.72 -27.35 33.34
N ARG A 210 36.19 -27.51 32.11
CA ARG A 210 36.96 -28.70 31.71
C ARG A 210 38.24 -28.24 31.03
N HIS A 211 39.33 -28.82 31.51
CA HIS A 211 40.69 -28.76 30.98
C HIS A 211 40.79 -29.45 29.62
#